data_AF-A0A349TJU2-F1
#
_entry.id   AF-A0A349TJU2-F1
#
_cell.length_a   1.000
_cell.length_b   1.000
_cell.length_c   1.000
_cell.angle_alpha   90.00
_cell.angle_beta   90.00
_cell.angle_gamma   90.00
#
_symmetry.space_group_name_H-M   'P 1'
#
loop_
_entity.id
_entity.type
_entity.pdbx_description
1 polymer ?
#
loop_
_entity_poly.entity_id
_entity_poly.type
_entity_poly.pdbx_seq_one_letter_code
_entity_poly.pdbx_strand_id
1 'polypeptide(L)'
;MSRTNLTLSAFFATSLLASQASAQSMEETIAKAVSPLSEDLRAEATVFRYDEDTGERITLRAGSNHVECSPTDDEGFTWCYPIRDRERRDLSAKLAAEGLEGEALQTAMQAAEDSGAIEPMAFGSILYRRFDTP
;
A
#
# COMPACT_ATOMS: atom_id res chain seq x y z
N MET A 1 -0.01 -3.14 67.26
CA MET A 1 -0.49 -1.84 66.70
C MET A 1 0.24 -1.65 65.37
N SER A 2 -0.42 -1.91 64.23
CA SER A 2 -0.93 -0.88 63.27
C SER A 2 0.25 -0.07 62.67
N ARG A 3 0.52 -0.01 61.35
CA ARG A 3 -0.37 0.28 60.22
C ARG A 3 0.26 -0.11 58.85
N THR A 4 -0.64 -0.44 57.93
CA THR A 4 -0.57 -0.45 56.46
C THR A 4 0.09 0.79 55.83
N ASN A 5 0.66 0.64 54.62
CA ASN A 5 0.69 1.60 53.48
C ASN A 5 1.30 0.83 52.27
N LEU A 6 0.54 0.35 51.28
CA LEU A 6 -0.17 1.05 50.20
C LEU A 6 0.74 1.94 49.34
N THR A 7 1.37 1.36 48.31
CA THR A 7 1.80 2.06 47.08
C THR A 7 1.79 1.05 45.92
N LEU A 8 0.59 0.75 45.44
CA LEU A 8 0.39 0.26 44.08
C LEU A 8 0.06 1.49 43.22
N SER A 9 0.59 1.54 42.00
CA SER A 9 0.28 2.49 40.91
C SER A 9 1.32 3.59 40.67
N ALA A 10 2.19 3.37 39.68
CA ALA A 10 2.70 4.40 38.78
C ALA A 10 3.55 3.77 37.65
N PHE A 11 2.96 2.98 36.75
CA PHE A 11 3.63 2.53 35.52
C PHE A 11 2.61 2.34 34.39
N PHE A 12 1.97 3.42 33.93
CA PHE A 12 1.06 3.37 32.77
C PHE A 12 0.97 4.69 31.97
N ALA A 13 1.96 5.59 32.06
CA ALA A 13 1.88 6.91 31.41
C ALA A 13 2.79 7.10 30.19
N THR A 14 3.76 6.21 29.94
CA THR A 14 4.78 6.41 28.89
C THR A 14 4.48 5.72 27.54
N SER A 15 3.50 4.82 27.47
CA SER A 15 3.22 4.04 26.26
C SER A 15 2.23 4.70 25.28
N LEU A 16 1.53 5.77 25.68
CA LEU A 16 0.46 6.38 24.86
C LEU A 16 0.96 7.38 23.81
N LEU A 17 2.18 7.90 23.94
CA LEU A 17 2.70 8.95 23.04
C LEU A 17 3.28 8.40 21.73
N ALA A 18 3.93 7.23 21.77
CA ALA A 18 4.54 6.62 20.58
C ALA A 18 3.49 6.14 19.56
N SER A 19 2.37 5.58 20.03
CA SER A 19 1.29 5.08 19.16
C SER A 19 0.55 6.18 18.40
N GLN A 20 0.49 7.39 18.95
CA GLN A 20 -0.18 8.52 18.29
C GLN A 20 0.66 9.06 17.13
N ALA A 21 1.98 9.19 17.31
CA ALA A 21 2.88 9.66 16.26
C ALA A 21 2.90 8.72 15.04
N SER A 22 2.94 7.41 15.26
CA SER A 22 2.90 6.42 14.17
C SER A 22 1.57 6.41 13.41
N ALA A 23 0.46 6.70 14.11
CA ALA A 23 -0.86 6.80 13.48
C ALA A 23 -0.97 8.07 12.62
N GLN A 24 -0.42 9.20 13.09
CA GLN A 24 -0.38 10.43 12.31
C GLN A 24 0.46 10.29 11.03
N SER A 25 1.64 9.65 11.11
CA SER A 25 2.47 9.42 9.92
C SER A 25 1.82 8.48 8.90
N MET A 26 1.00 7.53 9.36
CA MET A 26 0.26 6.63 8.45
C MET A 26 -0.87 7.38 7.73
N GLU A 27 -1.61 8.21 8.44
CA GLU A 27 -2.67 9.02 7.85
C GLU A 27 -2.12 10.01 6.81
N GLU A 28 -0.99 10.65 7.09
CA GLU A 28 -0.28 11.50 6.11
C GLU A 28 0.15 10.71 4.87
N THR A 29 0.65 9.49 5.05
CA THR A 29 1.02 8.59 3.95
C THR A 29 -0.20 8.25 3.09
N ILE A 30 -1.33 7.89 3.70
CA ILE A 30 -2.59 7.57 3.02
C ILE A 30 -3.13 8.79 2.28
N ALA A 31 -3.17 9.96 2.93
CA ALA A 31 -3.65 11.21 2.36
C ALA A 31 -2.83 11.61 1.13
N LYS A 32 -1.51 11.43 1.19
CA LYS A 32 -0.62 11.67 0.06
C LYS A 32 -0.87 10.69 -1.09
N ALA A 33 -0.98 9.39 -0.78
CA ALA A 33 -1.20 8.33 -1.77
C ALA A 33 -2.47 8.56 -2.60
N VAL A 34 -3.54 9.09 -2.00
CA VAL A 34 -4.80 9.35 -2.72
C VAL A 34 -4.90 10.75 -3.32
N SER A 35 -3.89 11.61 -3.14
CA SER A 35 -3.88 12.97 -3.67
C SER A 35 -4.08 13.10 -5.20
N PRO A 36 -3.74 12.10 -6.06
CA PRO A 36 -4.04 12.18 -7.50
C PRO A 36 -5.54 12.09 -7.83
N LEU A 37 -6.36 11.58 -6.92
CA LEU A 37 -7.78 11.30 -7.15
C LEU A 37 -8.67 12.53 -6.92
N SER A 38 -9.87 12.52 -7.50
CA SER A 38 -10.96 13.43 -7.12
C SER A 38 -11.48 13.13 -5.71
N GLU A 39 -12.13 14.11 -5.09
CA GLU A 39 -12.63 13.99 -3.70
C GLU A 39 -13.50 12.73 -3.49
N ASP A 40 -14.43 12.46 -4.41
CA ASP A 40 -15.32 11.30 -4.34
C ASP A 40 -14.56 9.95 -4.34
N LEU A 41 -13.45 9.86 -5.07
CA LEU A 41 -12.65 8.64 -5.16
C LEU A 41 -11.69 8.48 -3.97
N ARG A 42 -11.23 9.58 -3.36
CA ARG A 42 -10.24 9.56 -2.27
C ARG A 42 -10.72 8.82 -1.04
N ALA A 43 -11.99 8.99 -0.66
CA ALA A 43 -12.53 8.41 0.57
C ALA A 43 -12.59 6.87 0.51
N GLU A 44 -12.87 6.33 -0.67
CA GLU A 44 -13.16 4.90 -0.87
C GLU A 44 -12.04 4.13 -1.60
N ALA A 45 -10.95 4.79 -1.97
CA ALA A 45 -9.81 4.14 -2.61
C ALA A 45 -9.09 3.20 -1.64
N THR A 46 -8.67 2.04 -2.13
CA THR A 46 -7.75 1.18 -1.38
C THR A 46 -6.35 1.81 -1.41
N VAL A 47 -5.63 1.78 -0.30
CA VAL A 47 -4.20 2.15 -0.26
C VAL A 47 -3.40 0.92 0.14
N PHE A 48 -2.39 0.59 -0.65
CA PHE A 48 -1.55 -0.59 -0.44
C PHE A 48 -0.09 -0.25 -0.74
N ARG A 49 0.82 -1.07 -0.22
CA ARG A 49 2.22 -1.14 -0.67
C ARG A 49 2.60 -2.60 -0.81
N TYR A 50 3.74 -2.88 -1.41
CA TYR A 50 4.33 -4.22 -1.36
C TYR A 50 5.37 -4.28 -0.25
N ASP A 51 5.51 -5.45 0.33
CA ASP A 51 6.70 -5.84 1.08
C ASP A 51 7.87 -5.98 0.12
N GLU A 52 9.01 -5.35 0.41
CA GLU A 52 10.14 -5.29 -0.53
C GLU A 52 10.87 -6.63 -0.66
N ASP A 53 10.88 -7.45 0.40
CA ASP A 53 11.59 -8.74 0.42
C ASP A 53 10.77 -9.87 -0.21
N THR A 54 9.45 -9.80 -0.09
CA THR A 54 8.54 -10.90 -0.51
C THR A 54 7.61 -10.54 -1.66
N GLY A 55 7.46 -9.25 -1.97
CA GLY A 55 6.47 -8.77 -2.92
C GLY A 55 5.02 -8.94 -2.45
N GLU A 56 4.79 -9.36 -1.20
CA GLU A 56 3.46 -9.54 -0.66
C GLU A 56 2.75 -8.19 -0.47
N ARG A 57 1.46 -8.16 -0.78
CA ARG A 57 0.64 -6.94 -0.67
C ARG A 57 0.34 -6.63 0.79
N ILE A 58 0.70 -5.43 1.22
CA ILE A 58 0.35 -4.86 2.52
C ILE A 58 -0.72 -3.79 2.30
N THR A 59 -1.94 -4.06 2.77
CA THR A 59 -3.04 -3.09 2.74
C THR A 59 -2.88 -2.08 3.88
N LEU A 60 -2.70 -0.81 3.53
CA LEU A 60 -2.63 0.30 4.49
C LEU A 60 -4.03 0.83 4.84
N ARG A 61 -4.92 0.85 3.84
CA ARG A 61 -6.34 1.17 4.01
C ARG A 61 -7.18 0.34 3.05
N ALA A 62 -8.13 -0.42 3.58
CA ALA A 62 -9.12 -1.08 2.75
C ALA A 62 -10.12 -0.06 2.20
N GLY A 63 -10.39 -0.12 0.90
CA GLY A 63 -11.38 0.71 0.22
C GLY A 63 -12.53 -0.12 -0.37
N SER A 64 -13.48 0.55 -1.01
CA SER A 64 -14.68 -0.04 -1.60
C SER A 64 -14.91 0.33 -3.07
N ASN A 65 -14.18 1.31 -3.61
CA ASN A 65 -14.33 1.71 -5.00
C ASN A 65 -13.36 0.96 -5.94
N HIS A 66 -13.36 1.36 -7.21
CA HIS A 66 -12.64 0.68 -8.29
C HIS A 66 -11.19 1.13 -8.46
N VAL A 67 -10.63 1.88 -7.50
CA VAL A 67 -9.28 2.45 -7.59
C VAL A 67 -8.44 2.06 -6.37
N GLU A 68 -7.16 1.79 -6.61
CA GLU A 68 -6.19 1.52 -5.56
C GLU A 68 -4.88 2.29 -5.78
N CYS A 69 -4.36 2.89 -4.72
CA CYS A 69 -3.19 3.75 -4.77
C CYS A 69 -2.01 3.17 -4.00
N SER A 70 -0.81 3.39 -4.52
CA SER A 70 0.43 3.18 -3.77
C SER A 70 0.92 4.50 -3.17
N PRO A 71 1.65 4.47 -2.04
CA PRO A 71 2.45 5.59 -1.59
C PRO A 71 3.40 6.11 -2.68
N THR A 72 3.88 7.34 -2.49
CA THR A 72 4.89 7.93 -3.36
C THR A 72 6.17 7.09 -3.32
N ASP A 73 6.70 6.74 -4.48
CA ASP A 73 7.99 6.06 -4.61
C ASP A 73 9.18 7.01 -4.38
N ASP A 74 10.39 6.46 -4.38
CA ASP A 74 11.65 7.19 -4.21
C ASP A 74 11.95 8.12 -5.40
N GLU A 75 11.43 7.79 -6.57
CA GLU A 75 11.45 8.65 -7.76
C GLU A 75 10.51 9.85 -7.62
N GLY A 76 9.53 9.82 -6.71
CA GLY A 76 8.61 10.93 -6.44
C GLY A 76 7.25 10.80 -7.13
N PHE A 77 6.93 9.64 -7.71
CA PHE A 77 5.64 9.35 -8.32
C PHE A 77 4.68 8.70 -7.35
N THR A 78 3.43 9.15 -7.41
CA THR A 78 2.28 8.50 -6.78
C THR A 78 1.37 7.98 -7.86
N TRP A 79 1.01 6.70 -7.77
CA TRP A 79 0.20 6.00 -8.76
C TRP A 79 -1.08 5.45 -8.15
N CYS A 80 -2.20 5.63 -8.86
CA CYS A 80 -3.46 4.98 -8.56
C CYS A 80 -3.97 4.21 -9.78
N TYR A 81 -4.12 2.90 -9.59
CA TYR A 81 -4.47 1.93 -10.61
C TYR A 81 -5.93 1.51 -10.48
N PRO A 82 -6.56 1.06 -11.57
CA PRO A 82 -7.87 0.40 -11.48
C PRO A 82 -7.72 -0.96 -10.79
N ILE A 83 -8.71 -1.34 -9.97
CA ILE A 83 -8.69 -2.59 -9.19
C ILE A 83 -8.53 -3.86 -10.04
N ARG A 84 -8.98 -3.83 -11.29
CA ARG A 84 -8.84 -4.94 -12.25
C ARG A 84 -7.39 -5.29 -12.58
N ASP A 85 -6.46 -4.35 -12.42
CA ASP A 85 -5.04 -4.57 -12.68
C ASP A 85 -4.33 -5.18 -11.46
N ARG A 86 -5.04 -5.40 -10.34
CA ARG A 86 -4.51 -5.88 -9.07
C ARG A 86 -3.70 -7.16 -9.22
N GLU A 87 -4.32 -8.24 -9.71
CA GLU A 87 -3.69 -9.57 -9.72
C GLU A 87 -2.38 -9.57 -10.51
N ARG A 88 -2.37 -8.86 -11.63
CA ARG A 88 -1.18 -8.64 -12.46
C ARG A 88 -0.08 -7.90 -11.70
N ARG A 89 -0.40 -6.81 -11.00
CA ARG A 89 0.59 -6.03 -10.25
C ARG A 89 1.08 -6.79 -9.02
N ASP A 90 0.19 -7.50 -8.34
CA ASP A 90 0.51 -8.34 -7.18
C ASP A 90 1.48 -9.46 -7.62
N LEU A 91 1.22 -10.14 -8.76
CA LEU A 91 2.14 -11.14 -9.30
C LEU A 91 3.48 -10.53 -9.72
N SER A 92 3.45 -9.40 -10.44
CA SER A 92 4.68 -8.72 -10.87
C SER A 92 5.56 -8.32 -9.68
N ALA A 93 4.96 -7.89 -8.56
CA ALA A 93 5.71 -7.53 -7.35
C ALA A 93 6.38 -8.76 -6.72
N LYS A 94 5.68 -9.90 -6.65
CA LYS A 94 6.26 -11.16 -6.14
C LYS A 94 7.42 -11.65 -7.00
N LEU A 95 7.26 -11.64 -8.32
CA LEU A 95 8.32 -12.04 -9.25
C LEU A 95 9.53 -11.09 -9.16
N ALA A 96 9.31 -9.79 -9.02
CA ALA A 96 10.39 -8.83 -8.80
C ALA A 96 11.13 -9.09 -7.48
N ALA A 97 10.41 -9.40 -6.40
CA ALA A 97 11.01 -9.78 -5.12
C ALA A 97 11.80 -11.10 -5.19
N GLU A 98 11.44 -12.01 -6.11
CA GLU A 98 12.24 -13.20 -6.46
C GLU A 98 13.49 -12.87 -7.31
N GLY A 99 13.70 -11.61 -7.66
CA GLY A 99 14.85 -11.11 -8.41
C GLY A 99 14.68 -11.13 -9.93
N LEU A 100 13.45 -11.31 -10.45
CA LEU A 100 13.19 -11.21 -11.87
C LEU A 100 13.02 -9.74 -12.27
N GLU A 101 13.77 -9.33 -13.29
CA GLU A 101 13.75 -7.98 -13.82
C GLU A 101 13.73 -7.99 -15.36
N GLY A 102 13.38 -6.85 -15.96
CA GLY A 102 13.46 -6.65 -17.41
C GLY A 102 12.74 -7.75 -18.23
N GLU A 103 13.43 -8.31 -19.22
CA GLU A 103 12.87 -9.33 -20.12
C GLU A 103 12.47 -10.62 -19.40
N ALA A 104 13.19 -11.01 -18.34
CA ALA A 104 12.86 -12.20 -17.56
C ALA A 104 11.52 -12.04 -16.86
N LEU A 105 11.28 -10.87 -16.26
CA LEU A 105 9.99 -10.53 -15.65
C LEU A 105 8.89 -10.51 -16.70
N GLN A 106 9.10 -9.86 -17.85
CA GLN A 106 8.09 -9.82 -18.92
C GLN A 106 7.74 -11.22 -19.43
N THR A 107 8.73 -12.10 -19.59
CA THR A 107 8.52 -13.48 -20.02
C THR A 107 7.70 -14.27 -19.00
N ALA A 108 8.01 -14.11 -17.70
CA ALA A 108 7.27 -14.77 -16.63
C ALA A 108 5.81 -14.27 -16.56
N MET A 109 5.59 -12.97 -16.74
CA MET A 109 4.24 -12.39 -16.79
C MET A 109 3.45 -12.91 -17.99
N GLN A 110 4.06 -13.02 -19.18
CA GLN A 110 3.41 -13.60 -20.36
C GLN A 110 3.04 -15.07 -20.14
N ALA A 111 3.94 -15.86 -19.56
CA ALA A 111 3.65 -17.26 -19.23
C ALA A 111 2.49 -17.41 -18.22
N ALA A 112 2.37 -16.47 -17.28
CA ALA A 112 1.26 -16.43 -16.33
C ALA A 112 -0.08 -16.11 -17.02
N GLU A 113 -0.09 -15.22 -18.02
CA GLU A 113 -1.28 -14.99 -18.86
C GLU A 113 -1.63 -16.22 -19.71
N ASP A 114 -0.64 -16.79 -20.41
CA ASP A 114 -0.85 -17.92 -21.32
C ASP A 114 -1.38 -19.17 -20.60
N SER A 115 -1.00 -19.34 -19.33
CA SER A 115 -1.49 -20.42 -18.46
C SER A 115 -2.81 -20.11 -17.77
N GLY A 116 -3.31 -18.87 -17.86
CA GLY A 116 -4.52 -18.41 -17.16
C GLY A 116 -4.34 -18.19 -15.67
N ALA A 117 -3.10 -18.06 -15.18
CA ALA A 117 -2.81 -17.71 -13.78
C ALA A 117 -3.16 -16.25 -13.46
N ILE A 118 -3.15 -15.38 -14.47
CA ILE A 118 -3.69 -14.01 -14.42
C ILE A 118 -4.52 -13.73 -15.65
N GLU A 119 -5.50 -12.82 -15.51
CA GLU A 119 -6.31 -12.38 -16.63
C GLU A 119 -5.49 -11.59 -17.68
N PRO A 120 -5.84 -11.70 -18.98
CA PRO A 120 -5.21 -10.90 -20.03
C PRO A 120 -5.30 -9.41 -19.74
N MET A 121 -4.31 -8.65 -20.23
CA MET A 121 -4.30 -7.21 -20.04
C MET A 121 -5.55 -6.58 -20.64
N ALA A 122 -6.32 -5.91 -19.80
CA ALA A 122 -7.53 -5.26 -20.24
C ALA A 122 -7.23 -3.78 -20.59
N PHE A 123 -7.66 -3.34 -21.77
CA PHE A 123 -7.44 -1.98 -22.27
C PHE A 123 -8.54 -0.99 -21.84
N GLY A 124 -8.25 0.31 -21.90
CA GLY A 124 -9.25 1.37 -21.74
C GLY A 124 -9.61 1.74 -20.30
N SER A 125 -8.74 1.48 -19.33
CA SER A 125 -8.94 1.94 -17.95
C SER A 125 -8.21 3.23 -17.64
N ILE A 126 -8.73 3.95 -16.64
CA ILE A 126 -8.16 5.20 -16.18
C ILE A 126 -7.13 4.89 -15.10
N LEU A 127 -5.97 5.51 -15.23
CA LEU A 127 -4.92 5.55 -14.24
C LEU A 127 -4.71 7.02 -13.83
N TYR A 128 -4.49 7.24 -12.55
CA TYR A 128 -4.17 8.56 -12.02
C TYR A 128 -2.72 8.56 -11.56
N ARG A 129 -1.99 9.64 -11.87
CA ARG A 129 -0.61 9.81 -11.43
C ARG A 129 -0.37 11.23 -10.99
N ARG A 130 0.43 11.38 -9.94
CA ARG A 130 1.01 12.65 -9.51
C ARG A 130 2.52 12.49 -9.40
N PHE A 131 3.24 13.56 -9.71
CA PHE A 131 4.67 13.67 -9.51
C PHE A 131 4.95 14.88 -8.62
N ASP A 132 5.75 14.69 -7.58
CA ASP A 132 5.96 15.75 -6.59
C ASP A 132 7.09 16.74 -6.94
N THR A 133 8.01 16.38 -7.84
CA THR A 133 9.23 17.17 -8.09
C THR A 133 9.47 17.39 -9.58
N PRO A 134 9.09 18.52 -10.20
CA PRO A 134 9.24 18.74 -11.65
C PRO A 134 10.68 18.63 -12.18
#